data_AF-A0A7J4N2S3-F1
#
_entry.id   AF-A0A7J4N2S3-F1
#
_cell.length_a   1.000
_cell.length_b   1.000
_cell.length_c   1.000
_cell.angle_alpha   90.00
_cell.angle_beta   90.00
_cell.angle_gamma   90.00
#
_symmetry.space_group_name_H-M   'P 1'
#
loop_
_entity.id
_entity.type
_entity.pdbx_description
1 polymer ?
#
loop_
_entity_poly.entity_id
_entity_poly.type
_entity_poly.pdbx_seq_one_letter_code
_entity_poly.pdbx_strand_id
1 'polypeptide(L)'
;MAGVVERVREVWGDEEEEEDYYAFPWVHESEPSLVGVETSGRQELWGTVEEVLEVCNHVEGTVPVLNMGHIHARGHGRLRTSEDYAELFDQARETYGGSTFYCHFAGVEHRMGNALHYTQIKKSDLKFEPFAEYLAEEGDWMDITIISDSPLLEHDAMYMLQHYDKARQRLLEIKARDERRAKLAVQQGIDPEELKRKEEEAAAARKAQLTGEVEEKPKKETVKKTPAKGKTGKSSGMISFDDSEDEDDVF
;
A
#
# COMPACT_ATOMS: atom_id res chain seq x y z
N MET A 1 36.70 14.20 -8.87
CA MET A 1 35.72 15.10 -8.23
C MET A 1 34.89 14.20 -7.34
N ALA A 2 34.81 14.50 -6.04
CA ALA A 2 34.13 13.63 -5.10
C ALA A 2 32.63 13.51 -5.43
N GLY A 3 32.04 12.34 -5.21
CA GLY A 3 30.61 12.05 -5.36
C GLY A 3 29.75 12.74 -4.31
N VAL A 4 28.42 12.63 -4.41
CA VAL A 4 27.52 13.20 -3.40
C VAL A 4 27.72 12.52 -2.04
N VAL A 5 27.74 11.19 -2.01
CA VAL A 5 27.97 10.40 -0.78
C VAL A 5 29.32 10.72 -0.14
N GLU A 6 30.39 10.78 -0.95
CA GLU A 6 31.74 11.10 -0.46
C GLU A 6 31.75 12.46 0.24
N ARG A 7 31.15 13.50 -0.36
CA ARG A 7 31.03 14.84 0.25
C ARG A 7 30.10 14.91 1.46
N VAL A 8 29.14 13.98 1.60
CA VAL A 8 28.34 13.86 2.82
C VAL A 8 29.20 13.22 3.92
N ARG A 9 29.99 12.18 3.61
CA ARG A 9 30.92 11.56 4.57
C ARG A 9 32.02 12.52 5.01
N GLU A 10 32.52 13.38 4.12
CA GLU A 10 33.55 14.40 4.41
C GLU A 10 33.16 15.39 5.53
N VAL A 11 31.86 15.56 5.85
CA VAL A 11 31.39 16.47 6.91
C VAL A 11 31.36 15.79 8.29
N TRP A 12 31.40 14.46 8.38
CA TRP A 12 31.24 13.71 9.63
C TRP A 12 32.57 13.17 10.16
N GLY A 13 32.78 13.28 11.47
CA GLY A 13 33.89 12.63 12.17
C GLY A 13 35.28 13.26 11.96
N ASP A 14 35.38 14.50 11.50
CA ASP A 14 36.64 15.24 11.52
C ASP A 14 36.88 15.81 12.93
N GLU A 15 37.98 15.41 13.59
CA GLU A 15 38.37 15.90 14.91
C GLU A 15 38.91 17.35 14.87
N GLU A 16 39.40 17.84 13.71
CA GLU A 16 39.92 19.22 13.59
C GLU A 16 38.79 20.25 13.49
N GLU A 17 37.59 19.87 13.04
CA GLU A 17 36.43 20.75 12.88
C GLU A 17 35.42 20.68 14.07
N GLU A 18 35.74 19.95 15.16
CA GLU A 18 34.84 19.79 16.33
C GLU A 18 34.47 21.13 17.01
N GLU A 19 35.41 22.09 17.07
CA GLU A 19 35.12 23.44 17.60
C GLU A 19 34.19 24.25 16.68
N ASP A 20 34.26 24.05 15.36
CA ASP A 20 33.43 24.74 14.37
C ASP A 20 31.99 24.16 14.34
N TYR A 21 31.85 22.85 14.58
CA TYR A 21 30.56 22.15 14.64
C TYR A 21 30.00 21.95 16.06
N TYR A 22 30.49 22.67 17.08
CA TYR A 22 30.06 22.56 18.49
C TYR A 22 28.52 22.65 18.72
N ALA A 23 27.78 23.32 17.83
CA ALA A 23 26.31 23.39 17.89
C ALA A 23 25.58 22.12 17.40
N PHE A 24 26.31 21.18 16.79
CA PHE A 24 25.82 19.99 16.10
C PHE A 24 26.63 18.74 16.51
N PRO A 25 26.71 18.38 17.81
CA PRO A 25 27.62 17.34 18.32
C PRO A 25 27.46 15.96 17.66
N TRP A 26 26.27 15.66 17.14
CA TRP A 26 25.99 14.43 16.40
C TRP A 26 26.83 14.27 15.10
N VAL A 27 27.44 15.35 14.60
CA VAL A 27 28.37 15.30 13.45
C VAL A 27 29.63 14.48 13.76
N HIS A 28 30.02 14.39 15.04
CA HIS A 28 31.17 13.59 15.51
C HIS A 28 30.71 12.34 16.29
N GLU A 29 29.54 12.38 16.94
CA GLU A 29 29.01 11.27 17.74
C GLU A 29 28.23 10.20 16.94
N SER A 30 27.84 10.47 15.69
CA SER A 30 26.95 9.60 14.88
C SER A 30 27.55 9.15 13.55
N GLU A 31 26.97 8.11 12.94
CA GLU A 31 27.31 7.72 11.57
C GLU A 31 26.90 8.80 10.54
N PRO A 32 27.60 8.91 9.39
CA PRO A 32 27.25 9.85 8.34
C PRO A 32 25.83 9.65 7.79
N SER A 33 25.18 10.75 7.41
CA SER A 33 23.83 10.71 6.83
C SER A 33 23.76 9.90 5.54
N LEU A 34 22.71 9.10 5.38
CA LEU A 34 22.42 8.39 4.13
C LEU A 34 21.83 9.33 3.07
N VAL A 35 22.16 9.09 1.80
CA VAL A 35 21.57 9.80 0.66
C VAL A 35 20.35 9.05 0.15
N GLY A 36 19.16 9.58 0.42
CA GLY A 36 17.91 9.06 -0.13
C GLY A 36 17.82 9.25 -1.65
N VAL A 37 17.56 8.17 -2.39
CA VAL A 37 17.31 8.20 -3.83
C VAL A 37 15.83 7.94 -4.08
N GLU A 38 15.10 8.94 -4.57
CA GLU A 38 13.64 8.89 -4.71
C GLU A 38 13.18 8.41 -6.09
N THR A 39 12.16 7.56 -6.12
CA THR A 39 11.43 7.25 -7.36
C THR A 39 10.69 8.48 -7.88
N SER A 40 10.83 8.79 -9.17
CA SER A 40 10.24 9.95 -9.81
C SER A 40 8.85 9.64 -10.37
N GLY A 41 7.90 10.57 -10.25
CA GLY A 41 6.52 10.41 -10.73
C GLY A 41 6.27 10.67 -12.21
N ARG A 42 7.28 11.04 -13.00
CA ARG A 42 7.14 11.32 -14.44
C ARG A 42 7.87 10.31 -15.30
N GLN A 43 7.22 9.80 -16.35
CA GLN A 43 7.80 8.81 -17.26
C GLN A 43 8.99 9.32 -18.07
N GLU A 44 9.05 10.64 -18.33
CA GLU A 44 10.18 11.29 -19.01
C GLU A 44 11.46 11.37 -18.14
N LEU A 45 11.33 11.14 -16.83
CA LEU A 45 12.42 11.24 -15.87
C LEU A 45 12.90 9.84 -15.42
N TRP A 46 14.21 9.74 -15.25
CA TRP A 46 14.86 8.66 -14.50
C TRP A 46 14.29 8.58 -13.07
N GLY A 47 14.26 7.37 -12.52
CA GLY A 47 13.75 7.06 -11.19
C GLY A 47 12.54 6.12 -11.23
N THR A 48 12.57 5.05 -12.04
CA THR A 48 11.69 3.89 -11.79
C THR A 48 12.12 3.14 -10.53
N VAL A 49 11.30 2.18 -10.08
CA VAL A 49 11.64 1.35 -8.92
C VAL A 49 12.93 0.57 -9.16
N GLU A 50 13.05 -0.03 -10.34
CA GLU A 50 14.22 -0.79 -10.79
C GLU A 50 15.49 0.07 -10.76
N GLU A 51 15.43 1.25 -11.38
CA GLU A 51 16.54 2.21 -11.49
C GLU A 51 17.02 2.69 -10.11
N VAL A 52 16.09 2.98 -9.18
CA VAL A 52 16.41 3.42 -7.83
C VAL A 52 17.04 2.30 -7.01
N LEU A 53 16.46 1.09 -7.03
CA LEU A 53 17.00 -0.06 -6.30
C LEU A 53 18.37 -0.48 -6.84
N GLU A 54 18.59 -0.42 -8.15
CA GLU A 54 19.89 -0.71 -8.77
C GLU A 54 20.98 0.25 -8.26
N VAL A 55 20.71 1.57 -8.23
CA VAL A 55 21.65 2.55 -7.67
C VAL A 55 21.92 2.27 -6.19
N CYS A 56 20.86 2.06 -5.40
CA CYS A 56 21.00 1.83 -3.97
C CYS A 56 21.73 0.52 -3.61
N ASN A 57 21.72 -0.47 -4.50
CA ASN A 57 22.46 -1.72 -4.31
C ASN A 57 23.95 -1.63 -4.73
N HIS A 58 24.33 -0.64 -5.54
CA HIS A 58 25.70 -0.46 -6.04
C HIS A 58 26.47 0.71 -5.41
N VAL A 59 25.76 1.67 -4.78
CA VAL A 59 26.37 2.86 -4.18
C VAL A 59 26.14 2.84 -2.67
N GLU A 60 27.16 2.42 -1.91
CA GLU A 60 27.13 2.47 -0.44
C GLU A 60 26.79 3.87 0.08
N GLY A 61 26.10 3.97 1.22
CA GLY A 61 25.67 5.25 1.79
C GLY A 61 24.47 5.87 1.09
N THR A 62 23.76 5.11 0.24
CA THR A 62 22.46 5.49 -0.32
C THR A 62 21.35 4.57 0.19
N VAL A 63 20.10 5.04 0.14
CA VAL A 63 18.91 4.30 0.60
C VAL A 63 17.72 4.57 -0.33
N PRO A 64 16.92 3.57 -0.70
CA PRO A 64 15.77 3.78 -1.59
C PRO A 64 14.65 4.55 -0.87
N VAL A 65 14.13 5.58 -1.56
CA VAL A 65 12.93 6.31 -1.16
C VAL A 65 11.81 5.98 -2.16
N LEU A 66 10.91 5.07 -1.76
CA LEU A 66 9.81 4.60 -2.60
C LEU A 66 8.60 5.51 -2.42
N ASN A 67 8.38 6.42 -3.36
CA ASN A 67 7.24 7.32 -3.34
C ASN A 67 6.00 6.64 -3.94
N MET A 68 5.04 6.29 -3.09
CA MET A 68 3.86 5.53 -3.49
C MET A 68 2.96 6.31 -4.46
N GLY A 69 2.89 7.64 -4.32
CA GLY A 69 2.20 8.51 -5.28
C GLY A 69 2.83 8.47 -6.67
N HIS A 70 4.17 8.54 -6.74
CA HIS A 70 4.92 8.44 -7.98
C HIS A 70 4.82 7.07 -8.64
N ILE A 71 4.96 6.00 -7.87
CA ILE A 71 4.86 4.61 -8.34
C ILE A 71 3.44 4.29 -8.82
N HIS A 72 2.41 4.68 -8.07
CA HIS A 72 1.01 4.52 -8.44
C HIS A 72 0.71 5.27 -9.75
N ALA A 73 1.15 6.53 -9.87
CA ALA A 73 0.98 7.33 -11.08
C ALA A 73 1.65 6.70 -12.32
N ARG A 74 2.93 6.30 -12.24
CA ARG A 74 3.64 5.64 -13.36
C ARG A 74 3.03 4.30 -13.75
N GLY A 75 2.48 3.58 -12.76
CA GLY A 75 1.72 2.37 -12.96
C GLY A 75 0.31 2.55 -13.55
N HIS A 76 -0.12 3.77 -13.91
CA HIS A 76 -1.50 4.06 -14.35
C HIS A 76 -2.56 3.73 -13.29
N GLY A 77 -2.23 3.98 -12.02
CA GLY A 77 -3.05 3.68 -10.86
C GLY A 77 -2.89 2.25 -10.35
N ARG A 78 -1.66 1.70 -10.36
CA ARG A 78 -1.43 0.27 -10.09
C ARG A 78 -1.62 -0.17 -8.64
N LEU A 79 -1.35 0.69 -7.67
CA LEU A 79 -1.37 0.31 -6.25
C LEU A 79 -2.79 0.47 -5.67
N ARG A 80 -3.57 -0.61 -5.58
CA ARG A 80 -4.98 -0.62 -5.14
C ARG A 80 -5.36 -1.71 -4.14
N THR A 81 -4.66 -2.85 -4.10
CA THR A 81 -4.86 -3.93 -3.12
C THR A 81 -3.58 -4.21 -2.35
N SER A 82 -3.63 -5.02 -1.29
CA SER A 82 -2.43 -5.41 -0.54
C SER A 82 -1.48 -6.26 -1.39
N GLU A 83 -2.01 -7.05 -2.33
CA GLU A 83 -1.22 -7.82 -3.29
C GLU A 83 -0.40 -6.92 -4.24
N ASP A 84 -0.92 -5.76 -4.67
CA ASP A 84 -0.15 -4.82 -5.51
C ASP A 84 1.08 -4.25 -4.76
N TYR A 85 1.00 -4.12 -3.43
CA TYR A 85 2.13 -3.74 -2.58
C TYR A 85 3.07 -4.93 -2.34
N ALA A 86 2.54 -6.16 -2.19
CA ALA A 86 3.36 -7.35 -2.10
C ALA A 86 4.24 -7.53 -3.36
N GLU A 87 3.68 -7.40 -4.57
CA GLU A 87 4.45 -7.46 -5.82
C GLU A 87 5.56 -6.39 -5.88
N LEU A 88 5.27 -5.15 -5.47
CA LEU A 88 6.26 -4.06 -5.40
C LEU A 88 7.40 -4.37 -4.42
N PHE A 89 7.08 -4.88 -3.23
CA PHE A 89 8.06 -5.09 -2.18
C PHE A 89 8.78 -6.45 -2.28
N ASP A 90 8.19 -7.46 -2.93
CA ASP A 90 8.90 -8.67 -3.35
C ASP A 90 9.96 -8.34 -4.41
N GLN A 91 9.62 -7.52 -5.41
CA GLN A 91 10.59 -6.98 -6.37
C GLN A 91 11.74 -6.25 -5.64
N ALA A 92 11.43 -5.46 -4.61
CA ALA A 92 12.44 -4.80 -3.78
C ALA A 92 13.30 -5.82 -3.01
N ARG A 93 12.68 -6.83 -2.37
CA ARG A 93 13.32 -7.91 -1.61
C ARG A 93 14.26 -8.77 -2.46
N GLU A 94 13.94 -8.97 -3.74
CA GLU A 94 14.78 -9.71 -4.69
C GLU A 94 15.96 -8.90 -5.24
N THR A 95 15.82 -7.58 -5.35
CA THR A 95 16.78 -6.70 -6.06
C THR A 95 17.73 -5.96 -5.12
N TYR A 96 17.25 -5.53 -3.95
CA TYR A 96 17.99 -4.70 -3.00
C TYR A 96 18.46 -5.54 -1.81
N GLY A 97 19.77 -5.56 -1.57
CA GLY A 97 20.37 -6.34 -0.48
C GLY A 97 20.15 -5.77 0.93
N GLY A 98 19.47 -4.63 1.07
CA GLY A 98 19.14 -3.99 2.34
C GLY A 98 17.66 -4.16 2.73
N SER A 99 17.35 -3.88 3.99
CA SER A 99 15.98 -3.92 4.53
C SER A 99 15.42 -2.55 4.91
N THR A 100 16.24 -1.49 4.89
CA THR A 100 15.82 -0.13 5.27
C THR A 100 15.22 0.60 4.08
N PHE A 101 13.99 1.10 4.24
CA PHE A 101 13.24 1.82 3.21
C PHE A 101 12.64 3.10 3.78
N TYR A 102 12.75 4.19 3.04
CA TYR A 102 11.88 5.35 3.25
C TYR A 102 10.75 5.30 2.23
N CYS A 103 9.54 5.65 2.64
CA CYS A 103 8.38 5.66 1.75
C CYS A 103 7.65 6.99 1.89
N HIS A 104 7.47 7.70 0.77
CA HIS A 104 6.64 8.89 0.74
C HIS A 104 5.21 8.49 0.38
N PHE A 105 4.24 8.98 1.15
CA PHE A 105 2.83 8.70 0.93
C PHE A 105 1.99 9.99 0.96
N ALA A 106 1.22 10.18 -0.09
CA ALA A 106 0.22 11.22 -0.25
C ALA A 106 -0.84 10.73 -1.24
N GLY A 107 -2.00 11.37 -1.27
CA GLY A 107 -2.85 11.27 -2.46
C GLY A 107 -2.14 11.88 -3.66
N VAL A 108 -2.45 11.42 -4.87
CA VAL A 108 -1.88 11.94 -6.12
C VAL A 108 -2.98 12.14 -7.17
N GLU A 109 -2.98 13.28 -7.88
CA GLU A 109 -3.63 13.37 -9.19
C GLU A 109 -2.61 12.93 -10.25
N HIS A 110 -2.99 11.99 -11.11
CA HIS A 110 -2.15 11.49 -12.20
C HIS A 110 -2.90 11.43 -13.53
N ARG A 111 -2.15 11.51 -14.62
CA ARG A 111 -2.70 11.46 -15.98
C ARG A 111 -1.69 10.82 -16.93
N MET A 112 -2.13 9.85 -17.74
CA MET A 112 -1.29 9.19 -18.75
C MET A 112 0.05 8.71 -18.17
N GLY A 113 0.03 8.06 -17.00
CA GLY A 113 1.23 7.55 -16.36
C GLY A 113 2.12 8.58 -15.67
N ASN A 114 1.69 9.83 -15.50
CA ASN A 114 2.49 10.90 -14.92
C ASN A 114 1.79 11.55 -13.72
N ALA A 115 2.51 11.72 -12.61
CA ALA A 115 2.06 12.47 -11.44
C ALA A 115 1.97 13.97 -11.76
N LEU A 116 0.88 14.63 -11.33
CA LEU A 116 0.63 16.05 -11.56
C LEU A 116 0.82 16.88 -10.30
N HIS A 117 0.08 16.55 -9.24
CA HIS A 117 0.20 17.20 -7.94
C HIS A 117 -0.29 16.27 -6.82
N TYR A 118 0.24 16.48 -5.60
CA TYR A 118 -0.25 15.79 -4.42
C TYR A 118 -1.62 16.29 -3.99
N THR A 119 -2.40 15.38 -3.43
CA THR A 119 -3.74 15.59 -2.91
C THR A 119 -3.87 14.90 -1.55
N GLN A 120 -4.96 15.19 -0.84
CA GLN A 120 -5.32 14.49 0.39
C GLN A 120 -5.60 13.01 0.09
N ILE A 121 -5.21 12.08 0.97
CA ILE A 121 -5.38 10.62 0.73
C ILE A 121 -6.83 10.26 0.38
N LYS A 122 -7.80 10.92 1.03
CA LYS A 122 -9.24 10.73 0.76
C LYS A 122 -9.65 11.09 -0.68
N LYS A 123 -8.97 12.03 -1.35
CA LYS A 123 -9.30 12.57 -2.69
C LYS A 123 -8.60 11.87 -3.87
N SER A 124 -7.62 11.01 -3.63
CA SER A 124 -6.94 10.23 -4.68
C SER A 124 -7.55 8.84 -4.87
N ASP A 125 -7.26 8.16 -5.99
CA ASP A 125 -7.51 6.72 -6.15
C ASP A 125 -6.42 5.84 -5.50
N LEU A 126 -5.30 6.43 -5.08
CA LEU A 126 -4.33 5.80 -4.18
C LEU A 126 -4.86 5.82 -2.73
N LYS A 127 -5.16 4.63 -2.19
CA LYS A 127 -5.61 4.43 -0.80
C LYS A 127 -4.50 3.84 0.06
N PHE A 128 -4.50 4.20 1.35
CA PHE A 128 -3.47 3.75 2.29
C PHE A 128 -3.83 2.43 2.95
N GLU A 129 -5.11 2.13 3.08
CA GLU A 129 -5.64 0.95 3.75
C GLU A 129 -5.09 -0.38 3.20
N PRO A 130 -4.95 -0.59 1.87
CA PRO A 130 -4.32 -1.80 1.34
C PRO A 130 -2.81 -1.87 1.63
N PHE A 131 -2.14 -0.72 1.74
CA PHE A 131 -0.74 -0.66 2.15
C PHE A 131 -0.60 -1.01 3.64
N ALA A 132 -1.50 -0.49 4.49
CA ALA A 132 -1.57 -0.81 5.91
C ALA A 132 -1.84 -2.29 6.17
N GLU A 133 -2.71 -2.93 5.38
CA GLU A 133 -2.96 -4.37 5.42
C GLU A 133 -1.69 -5.15 5.02
N TYR A 134 -1.04 -4.82 3.90
CA TYR A 134 0.25 -5.42 3.51
C TYR A 134 1.33 -5.28 4.60
N LEU A 135 1.52 -4.08 5.15
CA LEU A 135 2.50 -3.80 6.21
C LEU A 135 2.20 -4.54 7.51
N ALA A 136 0.93 -4.85 7.80
CA ALA A 136 0.56 -5.63 8.97
C ALA A 136 0.79 -7.14 8.75
N GLU A 137 0.62 -7.63 7.53
CA GLU A 137 0.71 -9.04 7.16
C GLU A 137 2.15 -9.50 6.87
N GLU A 138 2.91 -8.70 6.12
CA GLU A 138 4.27 -9.01 5.66
C GLU A 138 5.30 -7.90 5.92
N GLY A 139 4.95 -6.82 6.65
CA GLY A 139 5.89 -5.71 6.88
C GLY A 139 7.11 -6.03 7.75
N ASP A 140 7.07 -7.12 8.54
CA ASP A 140 8.04 -7.43 9.60
C ASP A 140 9.50 -7.64 9.13
N TRP A 141 9.77 -7.80 7.83
CA TRP A 141 11.15 -7.91 7.30
C TRP A 141 11.77 -6.57 6.93
N MET A 142 10.99 -5.48 6.91
CA MET A 142 11.44 -4.15 6.50
C MET A 142 11.65 -3.23 7.71
N ASP A 143 12.72 -2.46 7.66
CA ASP A 143 12.93 -1.28 8.48
C ASP A 143 12.37 -0.08 7.70
N ILE A 144 11.06 0.14 7.81
CA ILE A 144 10.32 1.10 6.98
C ILE A 144 9.91 2.36 7.75
N THR A 145 10.26 3.53 7.20
CA THR A 145 9.75 4.83 7.65
C THR A 145 8.82 5.42 6.61
N ILE A 146 7.57 5.72 6.98
CA ILE A 146 6.57 6.33 6.09
C ILE A 146 6.45 7.82 6.41
N ILE A 147 6.62 8.66 5.39
CA ILE A 147 6.60 10.12 5.45
C ILE A 147 5.33 10.61 4.74
N SER A 148 4.56 11.45 5.41
CA SER A 148 3.38 12.11 4.82
C SER A 148 3.84 13.27 3.93
N ASP A 149 3.57 13.18 2.63
CA ASP A 149 3.77 14.28 1.66
C ASP A 149 2.44 15.03 1.38
N SER A 150 1.39 14.71 2.15
CA SER A 150 0.05 15.25 1.94
C SER A 150 -0.02 16.76 2.23
N PRO A 151 -0.82 17.54 1.47
CA PRO A 151 -1.15 18.92 1.83
C PRO A 151 -1.94 19.04 3.15
N LEU A 152 -2.39 17.93 3.76
CA LEU A 152 -2.87 17.86 5.15
C LEU A 152 -1.91 17.00 5.99
N LEU A 153 -0.70 17.49 6.19
CA LEU A 153 0.46 16.73 6.68
C LEU A 153 0.16 15.88 7.93
N GLU A 154 -0.25 16.52 9.03
CA GLU A 154 -0.47 15.90 10.34
C GLU A 154 -1.73 15.03 10.36
N HIS A 155 -2.83 15.49 9.73
CA HIS A 155 -4.08 14.74 9.66
C HIS A 155 -3.89 13.42 8.90
N ASP A 156 -3.26 13.48 7.71
CA ASP A 156 -3.04 12.28 6.90
C ASP A 156 -1.93 11.38 7.49
N ALA A 157 -0.94 11.94 8.21
CA ALA A 157 0.01 11.13 8.99
C ALA A 157 -0.70 10.36 10.13
N MET A 158 -1.60 11.01 10.87
CA MET A 158 -2.40 10.35 11.91
C MET A 158 -3.39 9.34 11.33
N TYR A 159 -3.96 9.62 10.14
CA TYR A 159 -4.79 8.66 9.40
C TYR A 159 -4.01 7.37 9.10
N MET A 160 -2.80 7.50 8.55
CA MET A 160 -1.94 6.37 8.22
C MET A 160 -1.62 5.53 9.46
N LEU A 161 -1.18 6.16 10.56
CA LEU A 161 -0.88 5.47 11.81
C LEU A 161 -2.09 4.69 12.35
N GLN A 162 -3.26 5.33 12.41
CA GLN A 162 -4.49 4.67 12.89
C GLN A 162 -4.93 3.50 12.03
N HIS A 163 -4.76 3.59 10.70
CA HIS A 163 -5.14 2.51 9.80
C HIS A 163 -4.16 1.33 9.87
N TYR A 164 -2.86 1.58 10.07
CA TYR A 164 -1.88 0.55 10.37
C TYR A 164 -2.18 -0.17 11.70
N ASP A 165 -2.44 0.57 12.79
CA ASP A 165 -2.80 -0.03 14.08
C ASP A 165 -4.08 -0.90 13.99
N LYS A 166 -5.11 -0.42 13.28
CA LYS A 166 -6.33 -1.20 13.02
C LYS A 166 -6.05 -2.49 12.22
N ALA A 167 -5.21 -2.41 11.18
CA ALA A 167 -4.82 -3.57 10.37
C ALA A 167 -4.09 -4.63 11.23
N ARG A 168 -3.11 -4.21 12.05
CA ARG A 168 -2.41 -5.10 12.99
C ARG A 168 -3.35 -5.73 14.01
N GLN A 169 -4.24 -4.96 14.62
CA GLN A 169 -5.21 -5.47 15.60
C GLN A 169 -6.13 -6.53 14.96
N ARG A 170 -6.68 -6.25 13.78
CA ARG A 170 -7.52 -7.18 13.01
C ARG A 170 -6.76 -8.47 12.68
N LEU A 171 -5.50 -8.38 12.26
CA LEU A 171 -4.68 -9.55 11.98
C LEU A 171 -4.40 -10.40 13.23
N LEU A 172 -4.11 -9.77 14.37
CA LEU A 172 -3.94 -10.46 15.66
C LEU A 172 -5.24 -11.15 16.11
N GLU A 173 -6.39 -10.53 15.93
CA GLU A 173 -7.70 -11.15 16.22
C GLU A 173 -7.98 -12.37 15.34
N ILE A 174 -7.67 -12.29 14.04
CA ILE A 174 -7.78 -13.40 13.09
C ILE A 174 -6.85 -14.54 13.51
N LYS A 175 -5.54 -14.27 13.71
CA LYS A 175 -4.56 -15.27 14.18
C LYS A 175 -5.02 -15.94 15.48
N ALA A 176 -5.49 -15.17 16.46
CA ALA A 176 -6.00 -15.69 17.73
C ALA A 176 -7.32 -16.48 17.60
N ARG A 177 -8.20 -16.13 16.66
CA ARG A 177 -9.42 -16.90 16.34
C ARG A 177 -9.06 -18.24 15.70
N ASP A 178 -8.13 -18.24 14.77
CA ASP A 178 -7.79 -19.41 13.96
C ASP A 178 -6.92 -20.40 14.77
N GLU A 179 -6.05 -19.91 15.65
CA GLU A 179 -5.43 -20.72 16.71
C GLU A 179 -6.45 -21.40 17.62
N ARG A 180 -7.48 -20.67 18.07
CA ARG A 180 -8.54 -21.23 18.93
C ARG A 180 -9.33 -22.30 18.18
N ARG A 181 -9.62 -22.10 16.88
CA ARG A 181 -10.25 -23.09 16.00
C ARG A 181 -9.38 -24.35 15.87
N ALA A 182 -8.10 -24.19 15.57
CA ALA A 182 -7.15 -25.30 15.46
C ALA A 182 -7.04 -26.11 16.77
N LYS A 183 -6.91 -25.42 17.91
CA LYS A 183 -6.86 -26.06 19.24
C LYS A 183 -8.14 -26.87 19.56
N LEU A 184 -9.31 -26.36 19.17
CA LEU A 184 -10.59 -27.08 19.31
C LEU A 184 -10.71 -28.27 18.36
N ALA A 185 -10.24 -28.15 17.11
CA ALA A 185 -10.24 -29.26 16.15
C ALA A 185 -9.38 -30.44 16.64
N VAL A 186 -8.17 -30.17 17.13
CA VAL A 186 -7.28 -31.16 17.76
C VAL A 186 -7.97 -31.86 18.95
N GLN A 187 -8.65 -31.10 19.81
CA GLN A 187 -9.40 -31.68 20.95
C GLN A 187 -10.59 -32.54 20.52
N GLN A 188 -11.17 -32.28 19.35
CA GLN A 188 -12.27 -33.06 18.77
C GLN A 188 -11.80 -34.25 17.92
N GLY A 189 -10.49 -34.46 17.77
CA GLY A 189 -9.92 -35.52 16.95
C GLY A 189 -10.08 -35.31 15.44
N ILE A 190 -10.34 -34.07 15.01
CA ILE A 190 -10.37 -33.68 13.60
C ILE A 190 -8.96 -33.24 13.23
N ASP A 191 -8.41 -33.82 12.16
CA ASP A 191 -7.09 -33.47 11.64
C ASP A 191 -7.06 -31.99 11.19
N PRO A 192 -6.19 -31.14 11.78
CA PRO A 192 -6.09 -29.72 11.41
C PRO A 192 -5.84 -29.49 9.92
N GLU A 193 -5.09 -30.37 9.23
CA GLU A 193 -4.83 -30.21 7.80
C GLU A 193 -6.09 -30.46 6.95
N GLU A 194 -6.93 -31.43 7.34
CA GLU A 194 -8.18 -31.72 6.62
C GLU A 194 -9.22 -30.59 6.80
N LEU A 195 -9.19 -29.90 7.93
CA LEU A 195 -10.00 -28.70 8.16
C LEU A 195 -9.48 -27.52 7.34
N LYS A 196 -8.16 -27.26 7.36
CA LYS A 196 -7.53 -26.17 6.60
C LYS A 196 -7.77 -26.32 5.11
N ARG A 197 -7.63 -27.54 4.56
CA ARG A 197 -7.89 -27.80 3.13
C ARG A 197 -9.34 -27.54 2.74
N LYS A 198 -10.32 -27.87 3.60
CA LYS A 198 -11.75 -27.55 3.37
C LYS A 198 -12.03 -26.05 3.44
N GLU A 199 -11.31 -25.31 4.29
CA GLU A 199 -11.41 -23.85 4.36
C GLU A 199 -10.77 -23.17 3.13
N GLU A 200 -9.63 -23.67 2.65
CA GLU A 200 -8.98 -23.24 1.40
C GLU A 200 -9.85 -23.55 0.18
N GLU A 201 -10.43 -24.76 0.08
CA GLU A 201 -11.41 -25.15 -0.94
C GLU A 201 -12.65 -24.23 -0.92
N ALA A 202 -13.17 -23.89 0.27
CA ALA A 202 -14.33 -23.00 0.42
C ALA A 202 -14.00 -21.53 0.14
N ALA A 203 -12.78 -21.07 0.47
CA ALA A 203 -12.29 -19.73 0.17
C ALA A 203 -12.06 -19.57 -1.34
N ALA A 204 -11.45 -20.55 -1.99
CA ALA A 204 -11.29 -20.61 -3.45
C ALA A 204 -12.65 -20.61 -4.16
N ALA A 205 -13.61 -21.41 -3.68
CA ALA A 205 -14.98 -21.42 -4.22
C ALA A 205 -15.69 -20.07 -4.07
N ARG A 206 -15.49 -19.34 -2.96
CA ARG A 206 -15.99 -17.96 -2.79
C ARG A 206 -15.29 -16.96 -3.70
N LYS A 207 -13.96 -17.03 -3.83
CA LYS A 207 -13.17 -16.16 -4.73
C LYS A 207 -13.62 -16.34 -6.17
N ALA A 208 -13.80 -17.59 -6.62
CA ALA A 208 -14.33 -17.92 -7.95
C ALA A 208 -15.76 -17.43 -8.21
N GLN A 209 -16.63 -17.41 -7.20
CA GLN A 209 -17.99 -16.84 -7.32
C GLN A 209 -18.00 -15.31 -7.39
N LEU A 210 -17.00 -14.63 -6.82
CA LEU A 210 -16.85 -13.17 -6.87
C LEU A 210 -16.20 -12.69 -8.17
N THR A 211 -15.29 -13.47 -8.76
CA THR A 211 -14.62 -13.17 -10.05
C THR A 211 -15.45 -13.59 -11.28
N GLY A 212 -16.79 -13.56 -11.17
CA GLY A 212 -17.70 -14.23 -12.10
C GLY A 212 -17.45 -13.92 -13.58
N GLU A 213 -16.95 -14.92 -14.32
CA GLU A 213 -16.79 -14.89 -15.77
C GLU A 213 -18.16 -14.67 -16.44
N VAL A 214 -18.24 -13.64 -17.28
CA VAL A 214 -19.44 -13.41 -18.12
C VAL A 214 -19.38 -14.35 -19.33
N GLU A 215 -19.76 -15.62 -19.13
CA GLU A 215 -20.00 -16.53 -20.25
C GLU A 215 -21.21 -16.04 -21.08
N GLU A 216 -20.92 -15.42 -22.22
CA GLU A 216 -21.91 -14.91 -23.17
C GLU A 216 -22.71 -16.07 -23.80
N LYS A 217 -23.95 -16.28 -23.35
CA LYS A 217 -24.86 -17.24 -24.01
C LYS A 217 -25.28 -16.72 -25.40
N PRO A 218 -25.21 -17.54 -26.45
CA PRO A 218 -25.38 -17.07 -27.82
C PRO A 218 -26.82 -16.65 -28.14
N LYS A 219 -26.93 -15.54 -28.87
CA LYS A 219 -28.19 -14.96 -29.35
C LYS A 219 -28.97 -15.93 -30.24
N LYS A 220 -30.28 -16.04 -30.00
CA LYS A 220 -31.27 -16.46 -31.01
C LYS A 220 -32.23 -15.31 -31.28
N GLU A 221 -32.28 -14.87 -32.53
CA GLU A 221 -33.29 -13.93 -33.01
C GLU A 221 -34.65 -14.60 -33.14
N THR A 222 -35.75 -13.89 -32.83
CA THR A 222 -36.96 -13.87 -33.68
C THR A 222 -37.98 -12.80 -33.25
N VAL A 223 -38.12 -11.77 -34.11
CA VAL A 223 -39.33 -11.06 -34.55
C VAL A 223 -40.39 -10.53 -33.54
N LYS A 224 -40.68 -9.23 -33.70
CA LYS A 224 -41.67 -8.38 -33.01
C LYS A 224 -43.13 -8.87 -33.03
N LYS A 225 -43.91 -8.51 -31.98
CA LYS A 225 -45.29 -7.97 -32.10
C LYS A 225 -45.67 -7.06 -30.92
N THR A 226 -46.68 -6.21 -31.12
CA THR A 226 -47.02 -4.97 -30.37
C THR A 226 -47.98 -5.18 -29.18
N PRO A 227 -48.18 -4.16 -28.30
CA PRO A 227 -48.63 -4.37 -26.91
C PRO A 227 -50.16 -4.23 -26.66
N ALA A 228 -50.62 -4.74 -25.50
CA ALA A 228 -51.98 -4.57 -24.97
C ALA A 228 -52.00 -4.37 -23.43
N LYS A 229 -53.09 -3.77 -22.90
CA LYS A 229 -53.22 -3.23 -21.52
C LYS A 229 -53.79 -4.21 -20.46
N GLY A 230 -53.42 -4.00 -19.19
CA GLY A 230 -54.14 -4.43 -17.95
C GLY A 230 -53.20 -4.42 -16.73
N LYS A 231 -53.35 -3.55 -15.71
CA LYS A 231 -54.15 -3.72 -14.45
C LYS A 231 -54.15 -5.19 -13.93
N THR A 232 -53.83 -5.56 -12.68
CA THR A 232 -53.46 -4.91 -11.37
C THR A 232 -53.02 -6.05 -10.41
N GLY A 233 -52.31 -5.91 -9.27
CA GLY A 233 -51.73 -4.78 -8.52
C GLY A 233 -51.70 -5.05 -6.98
N LYS A 234 -50.77 -4.46 -6.21
CA LYS A 234 -50.42 -4.70 -4.76
C LYS A 234 -49.67 -6.01 -4.45
N SER A 235 -48.78 -6.14 -3.45
CA SER A 235 -48.22 -5.20 -2.43
C SER A 235 -46.98 -5.79 -1.75
N SER A 236 -46.25 -4.98 -0.95
CA SER A 236 -45.04 -5.29 -0.15
C SER A 236 -43.78 -5.64 -0.95
N GLY A 237 -42.58 -5.19 -0.58
CA GLY A 237 -42.23 -4.23 0.47
C GLY A 237 -40.78 -4.40 0.88
N MET A 238 -39.88 -3.52 0.44
CA MET A 238 -38.49 -3.48 0.88
C MET A 238 -38.10 -2.05 1.21
N ILE A 239 -37.37 -1.93 2.32
CA ILE A 239 -36.91 -0.68 2.91
C ILE A 239 -35.71 -0.19 2.09
N SER A 240 -35.82 1.00 1.51
CA SER A 240 -34.64 1.78 1.11
C SER A 240 -34.05 2.38 2.39
N PHE A 241 -32.82 1.99 2.74
CA PHE A 241 -32.04 2.79 3.67
C PHE A 241 -31.34 3.88 2.87
N ASP A 242 -31.73 5.11 3.17
CA ASP A 242 -31.13 6.34 2.71
C ASP A 242 -29.81 6.48 3.48
N ASP A 243 -28.67 6.44 2.80
CA ASP A 243 -27.37 6.71 3.41
C ASP A 243 -27.15 8.23 3.31
N SER A 244 -27.53 8.93 4.37
CA SER A 244 -27.50 10.39 4.41
C SER A 244 -26.05 10.88 4.43
N GLU A 245 -25.75 11.79 3.51
CA GLU A 245 -24.49 12.55 3.45
C GLU A 245 -24.34 13.40 4.72
N ASP A 246 -23.57 12.93 5.71
CA ASP A 246 -23.05 13.77 6.79
C ASP A 246 -21.72 14.43 6.34
N GLU A 247 -21.84 15.42 5.44
CA GLU A 247 -20.87 16.50 5.36
C GLU A 247 -21.06 17.42 6.58
N ASP A 248 -20.21 17.29 7.60
CA ASP A 248 -19.71 18.40 8.46
C ASP A 248 -18.94 17.84 9.67
N ASP A 249 -17.62 17.69 9.53
CA ASP A 249 -16.72 17.77 10.69
C ASP A 249 -15.57 18.71 10.34
N VAL A 250 -15.66 19.93 10.86
CA VAL A 250 -14.72 21.03 10.64
C VAL A 250 -13.86 21.17 11.88
N PHE A 251 -12.82 20.34 12.01
CA PHE A 251 -11.61 20.59 12.81
C PHE A 251 -10.40 19.79 12.29
#